data_AF-D6GW61-F1
#
_entry.id   AF-D6GW61-F1
#
_cell.length_a   1.000
_cell.length_b   1.000
_cell.length_c   1.000
_cell.angle_alpha   90.00
_cell.angle_beta   90.00
_cell.angle_gamma   90.00
#
_symmetry.space_group_name_H-M   'P 1'
#
loop_
_entity.id
_entity.type
_entity.pdbx_description
1 polymer ?
#
loop_
_entity_poly.entity_id
_entity_poly.type
_entity_poly.pdbx_seq_one_letter_code
_entity_poly.pdbx_strand_id
1 'polypeptide(L)'
;MQNNDPFVDVDVGNIIDEYLEEKSRPKTIGAYYPSEIGMCMRRSYYSYFISKPTETSALRIFALGNNVHEFIAKALKGSSTLAVAEEEKPIRITYADENTKFTIYGRIDDYIETKTGKKIIIEAKSTGDITKVNEPDPKHKMQISLYLAVSQQQY
;
A
#
# COMPACT_ATOMS: atom_id res chain seq x y z
N MET A 1 -14.87 19.92 -47.74
CA MET A 1 -13.68 19.06 -47.56
C MET A 1 -13.83 18.40 -46.21
N GLN A 2 -14.01 17.09 -46.18
CA GLN A 2 -14.07 16.33 -44.93
C GLN A 2 -12.65 16.29 -44.35
N ASN A 3 -12.48 16.79 -43.13
CA ASN A 3 -11.24 16.61 -42.37
C ASN A 3 -11.10 15.12 -42.04
N ASN A 4 -10.46 14.37 -42.93
CA ASN A 4 -9.96 13.03 -42.66
C ASN A 4 -8.61 13.19 -41.94
N ASP A 5 -8.66 13.60 -40.68
CA ASP A 5 -7.47 13.52 -39.83
C ASP A 5 -7.30 12.05 -39.37
N PRO A 6 -6.21 11.36 -39.75
CA PRO A 6 -5.93 9.98 -39.37
C PRO A 6 -5.51 9.82 -37.90
N PHE A 7 -5.38 10.90 -37.12
CA PHE A 7 -5.29 10.82 -35.66
C PHE A 7 -6.67 10.49 -35.09
N VAL A 8 -7.04 9.22 -35.22
CA VAL A 8 -8.13 8.56 -34.51
C VAL A 8 -8.20 9.08 -33.07
N ASP A 9 -9.42 9.36 -32.61
CA ASP A 9 -9.81 9.62 -31.22
C ASP A 9 -9.33 8.50 -30.28
N VAL A 10 -8.02 8.43 -30.01
CA VAL A 10 -7.45 7.51 -29.03
C VAL A 10 -7.64 8.15 -27.67
N ASP A 11 -8.62 7.65 -26.92
CA ASP A 11 -8.81 8.01 -25.52
C ASP A 11 -7.71 7.36 -24.67
N VAL A 12 -6.59 8.07 -24.53
CA VAL A 12 -5.46 7.67 -23.68
C VAL A 12 -5.91 7.50 -22.22
N GLY A 13 -6.92 8.26 -21.76
CA GLY A 13 -7.46 8.15 -20.41
C GLY A 13 -8.11 6.79 -20.19
N ASN A 14 -8.94 6.34 -21.13
CA ASN A 14 -9.58 5.03 -21.07
C ASN A 14 -8.56 3.88 -21.08
N ILE A 15 -7.49 3.99 -21.88
CA ILE A 15 -6.40 2.99 -21.90
C ILE A 15 -5.73 2.87 -20.53
N ILE A 16 -5.47 4.01 -19.86
CA ILE A 16 -4.91 4.02 -18.50
C ILE A 16 -5.88 3.40 -17.51
N ASP A 17 -7.18 3.69 -17.63
CA ASP A 17 -8.21 3.17 -16.73
C ASP A 17 -8.34 1.65 -16.83
N GLU A 18 -8.41 1.11 -18.06
CA GLU A 18 -8.42 -0.34 -18.31
C GLU A 18 -7.19 -1.02 -17.69
N TYR A 19 -5.99 -0.45 -17.89
CA TYR A 19 -4.76 -0.96 -17.29
C TYR A 19 -4.79 -0.99 -15.74
N LEU A 20 -5.43 0.00 -15.11
CA LEU A 20 -5.55 0.06 -13.66
C LEU A 20 -6.59 -0.94 -13.13
N GLU A 21 -7.69 -1.12 -13.83
CA GLU A 21 -8.78 -2.02 -13.45
C GLU A 21 -8.37 -3.50 -13.52
N GLU A 22 -7.63 -3.89 -14.57
CA GLU A 22 -7.10 -5.26 -14.72
C GLU A 22 -6.23 -5.72 -13.53
N LYS A 23 -5.55 -4.78 -12.87
CA LYS A 23 -4.68 -5.07 -11.73
C LYS A 23 -5.43 -5.18 -10.40
N SER A 24 -6.67 -4.72 -10.35
CA SER A 24 -7.49 -4.76 -9.14
C SER A 24 -7.93 -6.20 -8.85
N ARG A 25 -7.70 -6.67 -7.62
CA ARG A 25 -8.09 -8.02 -7.19
C ARG A 25 -9.02 -7.95 -6.00
N PRO A 26 -10.09 -8.77 -5.96
CA PRO A 26 -10.95 -8.84 -4.79
C PRO A 26 -10.17 -9.40 -3.60
N LYS A 27 -10.55 -8.96 -2.41
CA LYS A 27 -9.98 -9.46 -1.15
C LYS A 27 -10.42 -10.90 -0.92
N THR A 28 -9.55 -11.69 -0.28
CA THR A 28 -9.81 -13.11 0.03
C THR A 28 -10.08 -13.29 1.52
N ILE A 29 -11.18 -13.95 1.88
CA ILE A 29 -11.51 -14.26 3.28
C ILE A 29 -10.40 -15.14 3.88
N GLY A 30 -9.96 -14.80 5.10
CA GLY A 30 -8.84 -15.47 5.78
C GLY A 30 -7.46 -14.88 5.48
N ALA A 31 -7.35 -13.96 4.51
CA ALA A 31 -6.17 -13.15 4.25
C ALA A 31 -6.49 -11.67 4.50
N TYR A 32 -6.02 -11.14 5.63
CA TYR A 32 -6.30 -9.78 6.06
C TYR A 32 -5.08 -8.87 5.92
N TYR A 33 -5.31 -7.58 5.70
CA TYR A 33 -4.24 -6.62 5.40
C TYR A 33 -4.02 -5.63 6.55
N PRO A 34 -2.76 -5.31 6.90
CA PRO A 34 -2.41 -4.31 7.92
C PRO A 34 -3.06 -2.94 7.72
N SER A 35 -3.24 -2.51 6.47
CA SER A 35 -3.88 -1.24 6.11
C SER A 35 -5.36 -1.15 6.51
N GLU A 36 -5.99 -2.28 6.85
CA GLU A 36 -7.38 -2.34 7.31
C GLU A 36 -7.50 -2.27 8.84
N ILE A 37 -6.38 -2.28 9.57
CA ILE A 37 -6.37 -2.20 11.03
C ILE A 37 -6.75 -0.78 11.46
N GLY A 38 -7.64 -0.69 12.45
CA GLY A 38 -8.18 0.59 12.93
C GLY A 38 -9.29 1.16 12.04
N MET A 39 -9.66 0.46 10.98
CA MET A 39 -10.79 0.85 10.12
C MET A 39 -12.12 0.41 10.75
N CYS A 40 -13.22 1.03 10.29
CA CYS A 40 -14.56 0.63 10.69
C CYS A 40 -14.81 -0.85 10.35
N MET A 41 -15.14 -1.67 11.36
CA MET A 41 -15.38 -3.11 11.18
C MET A 41 -16.47 -3.42 10.15
N ARG A 42 -17.53 -2.60 10.07
CA ARG A 42 -18.58 -2.74 9.05
C ARG A 42 -18.03 -2.50 7.65
N ARG A 43 -17.19 -1.47 7.46
CA ARG A 43 -16.53 -1.20 6.18
C ARG A 43 -15.66 -2.38 5.78
N SER A 44 -14.84 -2.89 6.70
CA SER A 44 -13.99 -4.04 6.45
C SER A 44 -14.85 -5.24 6.03
N TYR A 45 -15.88 -5.59 6.81
CA TYR A 45 -16.83 -6.64 6.47
C TYR A 45 -17.38 -6.50 5.05
N TYR A 46 -17.96 -5.34 4.69
CA TYR A 46 -18.50 -5.13 3.36
C TYR A 46 -17.46 -5.28 2.24
N SER A 47 -16.21 -4.88 2.48
CA SER A 47 -15.15 -5.01 1.48
C SER A 47 -14.73 -6.45 1.17
N TYR A 48 -14.91 -7.38 2.12
CA TYR A 48 -14.64 -8.80 1.92
C TYR A 48 -15.87 -9.58 1.44
N PHE A 49 -17.07 -9.28 1.97
CA PHE A 49 -18.26 -10.10 1.74
C PHE A 49 -19.18 -9.61 0.62
N ILE A 50 -19.20 -8.31 0.32
CA ILE A 50 -20.04 -7.69 -0.74
C ILE A 50 -19.15 -6.98 -1.76
N SER A 51 -17.91 -7.45 -1.92
CA SER A 51 -16.81 -6.79 -2.64
C SER A 51 -17.30 -6.10 -3.92
N LYS A 52 -17.21 -4.76 -3.95
CA LYS A 52 -17.45 -3.96 -5.15
C LYS A 52 -16.11 -3.69 -5.82
N PRO A 53 -16.08 -3.58 -7.16
CA PRO A 53 -14.91 -3.06 -7.86
C PRO A 53 -14.46 -1.73 -7.23
N THR A 54 -13.15 -1.52 -7.14
CA THR A 54 -12.63 -0.23 -6.70
C THR A 54 -12.87 0.79 -7.79
N GLU A 55 -13.45 1.93 -7.43
CA GLU A 55 -13.70 3.03 -8.37
C GLU A 55 -12.41 3.45 -9.08
N THR A 56 -12.48 3.68 -10.40
CA THR A 56 -11.33 4.03 -11.24
C THR A 56 -10.60 5.28 -10.75
N SER A 57 -11.33 6.27 -10.22
CA SER A 57 -10.76 7.47 -9.60
C SER A 57 -9.87 7.15 -8.39
N ALA A 58 -10.25 6.16 -7.58
CA ALA A 58 -9.44 5.70 -6.46
C ALA A 58 -8.21 4.91 -6.94
N LEU A 59 -8.35 4.12 -8.02
CA LEU A 59 -7.22 3.42 -8.63
C LEU A 59 -6.14 4.39 -9.15
N ARG A 60 -6.54 5.51 -9.75
CA ARG A 60 -5.61 6.58 -10.17
C ARG A 60 -4.85 7.19 -8.99
N ILE A 61 -5.53 7.42 -7.86
CA ILE A 61 -4.89 7.91 -6.62
C ILE A 61 -3.88 6.88 -6.10
N PHE A 62 -4.22 5.59 -6.10
CA PHE A 62 -3.29 4.54 -5.68
C PHE A 62 -2.09 4.42 -6.61
N ALA A 63 -2.29 4.56 -7.93
CA ALA A 63 -1.18 4.55 -8.89
C ALA A 63 -0.20 5.71 -8.65
N LEU A 64 -0.71 6.92 -8.38
CA LEU A 64 0.14 8.05 -8.00
C LEU A 64 0.88 7.78 -6.69
N GLY A 65 0.19 7.22 -5.68
CA GLY A 65 0.81 6.78 -4.43
C GLY A 65 1.97 5.83 -4.69
N ASN A 66 1.75 4.77 -5.46
CA ASN A 66 2.77 3.77 -5.79
C ASN A 66 3.99 4.39 -6.46
N ASN A 67 3.81 5.33 -7.40
CA ASN A 67 4.93 6.04 -8.02
C ASN A 67 5.77 6.82 -6.99
N VAL A 68 5.14 7.40 -5.96
CA VAL A 68 5.85 8.07 -4.85
C VAL A 68 6.63 7.07 -4.01
N HIS A 69 6.03 5.91 -3.68
CA HIS A 69 6.74 4.84 -2.97
C HIS A 69 7.96 4.34 -3.76
N GLU A 70 7.80 4.06 -5.05
CA GLU A 70 8.90 3.63 -5.93
C GLU A 70 10.05 4.65 -5.99
N PHE A 71 9.71 5.95 -6.04
CA PHE A 71 10.71 7.01 -5.99
C PHE A 71 11.49 7.02 -4.67
N ILE A 72 10.79 6.94 -3.53
CA ILE A 72 11.42 6.91 -2.19
C ILE A 72 12.35 5.72 -2.09
N ALA A 73 11.87 4.52 -2.45
CA ALA A 73 12.64 3.30 -2.35
C ALA A 73 13.90 3.35 -3.24
N LYS A 74 13.78 3.88 -4.47
CA LYS A 74 14.93 4.12 -5.35
C LYS A 74 15.95 5.09 -4.73
N ALA A 75 15.49 6.17 -4.10
CA ALA A 75 16.37 7.13 -3.44
C ALA A 75 17.11 6.51 -2.23
N LEU A 76 16.42 5.70 -1.42
CA LEU A 76 17.01 5.01 -0.27
C LEU A 76 18.05 3.98 -0.71
N LYS A 77 17.73 3.15 -1.71
CA LYS A 77 18.67 2.17 -2.28
C LYS A 77 19.93 2.80 -2.86
N GLY A 78 19.84 4.01 -3.41
CA GLY A 78 20.98 4.76 -3.94
C GLY A 78 21.87 5.41 -2.87
N SER A 79 21.47 5.37 -1.60
CA SER A 79 22.19 6.07 -0.53
C SER A 79 23.45 5.34 -0.08
N SER A 80 24.57 6.05 -0.07
CA SER A 80 25.83 5.55 0.49
C SER A 80 25.89 5.58 2.03
N THR A 81 24.89 6.18 2.69
CA THR A 81 24.84 6.30 4.16
C THR A 81 24.16 5.11 4.83
N LEU A 82 23.40 4.33 4.06
CA LEU A 82 22.69 3.15 4.54
C LEU A 82 23.54 1.90 4.32
N ALA A 83 23.44 0.95 5.25
CA ALA A 83 24.00 -0.39 5.11
C ALA A 83 23.00 -1.33 4.42
N VAL A 84 21.71 -1.16 4.71
CA VAL A 84 20.60 -1.93 4.13
C VAL A 84 19.48 -0.98 3.73
N ALA A 85 18.88 -1.23 2.56
CA ALA A 85 17.65 -0.61 2.12
C ALA A 85 16.83 -1.64 1.34
N GLU A 86 15.73 -2.10 1.93
CA GLU A 86 14.80 -3.08 1.38
C GLU A 86 13.43 -2.42 1.21
N GLU A 87 12.80 -2.59 0.06
CA GLU A 87 11.43 -2.14 -0.20
C GLU A 87 10.46 -3.34 -0.15
N GLU A 88 9.18 -3.06 0.11
CA GLU A 88 8.10 -4.05 0.07
C GLU A 88 8.34 -5.31 0.95
N LYS A 89 9.06 -5.14 2.06
CA LYS A 89 9.47 -6.27 2.93
C LYS A 89 8.23 -6.99 3.48
N PRO A 90 8.03 -8.28 3.16
CA PRO A 90 6.79 -8.98 3.51
C PRO A 90 6.71 -9.25 5.02
N ILE A 91 5.50 -9.10 5.55
CA ILE A 91 5.15 -9.53 6.90
C ILE A 91 4.02 -10.55 6.85
N ARG A 92 4.08 -11.53 7.75
CA ARG A 92 3.07 -12.59 7.86
C ARG A 92 2.85 -12.95 9.31
N ILE A 93 1.61 -12.75 9.78
CA ILE A 93 1.17 -13.15 11.11
C ILE A 93 0.09 -14.21 10.90
N THR A 94 0.31 -15.42 11.40
CA THR A 94 -0.69 -16.49 11.32
C THR A 94 -1.34 -16.64 12.68
N TYR A 95 -2.66 -16.56 12.72
CA TYR A 95 -3.46 -16.91 13.90
C TYR A 95 -4.21 -18.21 13.61
N ALA A 96 -4.14 -19.14 14.56
CA ALA A 96 -4.86 -20.41 14.50
C ALA A 96 -5.27 -20.83 15.91
N ASP A 97 -6.57 -21.03 16.10
CA ASP A 97 -7.15 -21.70 17.26
C ASP A 97 -8.09 -22.83 16.80
N GLU A 98 -8.85 -23.42 17.72
CA GLU A 98 -9.77 -24.54 17.43
C GLU A 98 -10.89 -24.19 16.44
N ASN A 99 -11.26 -22.92 16.32
CA ASN A 99 -12.43 -22.47 15.54
C ASN A 99 -12.08 -21.53 14.38
N THR A 100 -10.86 -21.00 14.37
CA THR A 100 -10.49 -19.87 13.52
C THR A 100 -9.05 -20.01 13.04
N LYS A 101 -8.86 -19.87 11.73
CA LYS A 101 -7.54 -19.73 11.13
C LYS A 101 -7.54 -18.56 10.15
N PHE A 102 -6.62 -17.62 10.34
CA PHE A 102 -6.40 -16.55 9.39
C PHE A 102 -4.94 -16.10 9.35
N THR A 103 -4.62 -15.33 8.32
CA THR A 103 -3.31 -14.71 8.17
C THR A 103 -3.48 -13.20 7.98
N ILE A 104 -2.70 -12.42 8.71
CA ILE A 104 -2.45 -11.02 8.38
C ILE A 104 -1.22 -10.99 7.48
N TYR A 105 -1.40 -10.54 6.25
CA TYR A 105 -0.35 -10.44 5.24
C TYR A 105 -0.23 -9.00 4.76
N GLY A 106 0.98 -8.47 4.74
CA GLY A 106 1.26 -7.14 4.26
C GLY A 106 2.71 -6.95 3.91
N ARG A 107 3.07 -5.72 3.56
CA ARG A 107 4.41 -5.33 3.16
C ARG A 107 4.74 -4.03 3.86
N ILE A 108 5.90 -3.97 4.48
CA ILE A 108 6.49 -2.73 4.95
C ILE A 108 6.97 -1.99 3.70
N ASP A 109 6.65 -0.69 3.58
CA ASP A 109 7.06 0.09 2.41
C ASP A 109 8.58 0.10 2.26
N ASP A 110 9.29 0.55 3.31
CA ASP A 110 10.75 0.51 3.34
C ASP A 110 11.30 0.10 4.71
N TYR A 111 12.33 -0.74 4.68
CA TYR A 111 13.15 -1.12 5.82
C TYR A 111 14.59 -0.72 5.55
N ILE A 112 15.17 0.09 6.45
CA ILE A 112 16.55 0.54 6.31
C ILE A 112 17.37 0.25 7.56
N GLU A 113 18.66 0.06 7.36
CA GLU A 113 19.65 -0.02 8.44
C GLU A 113 20.78 0.97 8.17
N THR A 114 21.13 1.79 9.16
CA THR A 114 22.28 2.69 9.04
C THR A 114 23.58 1.91 9.22
N LYS A 115 24.70 2.48 8.77
CA LYS A 115 26.04 1.89 9.04
C LYS A 115 26.39 1.77 10.53
N THR A 116 25.67 2.47 11.40
CA THR A 116 25.81 2.39 12.86
C THR A 116 24.89 1.31 13.48
N GLY A 117 24.20 0.51 12.68
CA GLY A 117 23.30 -0.56 13.13
C GLY A 117 21.90 -0.10 13.55
N LYS A 118 21.52 1.16 13.28
CA LYS A 118 20.17 1.63 13.61
C LYS A 118 19.18 1.14 12.57
N LYS A 119 18.19 0.36 13.00
CA LYS A 119 17.11 -0.18 12.17
C LYS A 119 15.91 0.79 12.17
N ILE A 120 15.35 1.06 11.00
CA ILE A 120 14.23 1.98 10.82
C ILE A 120 13.23 1.35 9.85
N ILE A 121 11.95 1.37 10.25
CA ILE A 121 10.81 1.04 9.40
C ILE A 121 10.18 2.36 8.97
N ILE A 122 9.92 2.48 7.67
CA ILE A 122 9.26 3.65 7.08
C ILE A 122 7.94 3.16 6.47
N GLU A 123 6.87 3.87 6.83
CA GLU A 123 5.57 3.77 6.17
C GLU A 123 5.30 5.12 5.54
N ALA A 124 5.36 5.20 4.21
CA ALA A 124 5.16 6.46 3.50
C ALA A 124 3.66 6.66 3.22
N LYS A 125 3.16 7.89 3.38
CA LYS A 125 1.76 8.23 3.09
C LYS A 125 1.71 9.52 2.29
N SER A 126 0.84 9.55 1.29
CA SER A 126 0.54 10.76 0.51
C SER A 126 -0.81 11.34 0.92
N THR A 127 -0.96 12.65 0.73
CA THR A 127 -2.20 13.38 0.92
C THR A 127 -2.29 14.45 -0.17
N GLY A 128 -3.50 14.82 -0.57
CA GLY A 128 -3.72 15.91 -1.53
C GLY A 128 -3.33 17.28 -0.97
N ASP A 129 -3.23 17.41 0.36
CA ASP A 129 -2.90 18.67 1.03
C ASP A 129 -2.18 18.41 2.35
N ILE A 130 -0.87 18.64 2.37
CA ILE A 130 -0.02 18.42 3.54
C ILE A 130 -0.25 19.47 4.63
N THR A 131 -0.76 20.66 4.28
CA THR A 131 -1.00 21.75 5.25
C THR A 131 -2.11 21.40 6.25
N LYS A 132 -2.95 20.42 5.89
CA LYS A 132 -4.02 19.88 6.74
C LYS A 132 -3.55 18.76 7.66
N VAL A 133 -2.28 18.37 7.58
CA VAL A 133 -1.72 17.27 8.38
C VAL A 133 -0.91 17.85 9.54
N ASN A 134 -1.52 17.92 10.71
CA ASN A 134 -0.82 18.30 11.95
C ASN A 134 -0.22 17.08 12.66
N GLU A 135 -0.87 15.92 12.53
CA GLU A 135 -0.42 14.66 13.10
C GLU A 135 -0.75 13.49 12.16
N PRO A 136 -0.03 12.36 12.27
CA PRO A 136 -0.40 11.15 11.55
C PRO A 136 -1.76 10.62 11.99
N ASP A 137 -2.61 10.27 11.02
CA ASP A 137 -3.91 9.62 11.25
C ASP A 137 -3.73 8.40 12.18
N PRO A 138 -4.55 8.24 13.23
CA PRO A 138 -4.49 7.09 14.13
C PRO A 138 -4.40 5.73 13.43
N LYS A 139 -5.09 5.53 12.30
CA LYS A 139 -5.04 4.26 11.57
C LYS A 139 -3.66 3.99 10.96
N HIS A 140 -2.95 5.03 10.54
CA HIS A 140 -1.57 4.91 10.04
C HIS A 140 -0.62 4.54 11.18
N LYS A 141 -0.82 5.14 12.37
CA LYS A 141 -0.08 4.78 13.59
C LYS A 141 -0.32 3.31 13.97
N MET A 142 -1.55 2.82 13.87
CA MET A 142 -1.86 1.41 14.14
C MET A 142 -1.19 0.47 13.14
N GLN A 143 -1.21 0.81 11.84
CA GLN A 143 -0.56 0.02 10.80
C GLN A 143 0.95 -0.14 11.07
N ILE A 144 1.68 0.97 11.27
CA ILE A 144 3.13 0.90 11.56
C ILE A 144 3.44 0.22 12.91
N SER A 145 2.55 0.36 13.91
CA SER A 145 2.72 -0.32 15.20
C SER A 145 2.68 -1.85 15.04
N LEU A 146 1.82 -2.37 14.15
CA LEU A 146 1.82 -3.79 13.83
C LEU A 146 3.16 -4.24 13.24
N TYR A 147 3.71 -3.47 12.30
CA TYR A 147 5.00 -3.77 11.68
C TYR A 147 6.14 -3.80 12.69
N LEU A 148 6.16 -2.83 13.61
CA LEU A 148 7.14 -2.77 14.68
C LEU A 148 7.05 -4.00 15.60
N ALA A 149 5.83 -4.39 16.01
CA ALA A 149 5.61 -5.54 16.88
C ALA A 149 6.10 -6.85 16.25
N VAL A 150 5.80 -7.08 14.97
CA VAL A 150 6.25 -8.30 14.25
C VAL A 150 7.76 -8.30 14.05
N SER A 151 8.34 -7.15 13.72
CA SER A 151 9.78 -7.05 13.44
C SER A 151 10.64 -7.27 14.69
N GLN A 152 10.11 -7.04 15.89
CA GLN A 152 10.78 -7.34 17.15
C GLN A 152 10.77 -8.85 17.49
N GLN A 153 9.77 -9.60 17.03
CA GLN A 153 9.63 -11.04 17.30
C GLN A 153 10.48 -11.94 16.39
N GLN A 154 11.11 -11.37 15.36
CA GLN A 154 12.00 -12.10 14.45
C GLN A 154 13.47 -12.11 14.91
N TYR A 155 13.72 -11.71 16.16
CA TYR A 155 15.01 -11.72 16.86
C TYR A 155 14.83 -12.21 18.29
#